data_AF-A0A4Y3WJM2-F1
#
_entry.id   AF-A0A4Y3WJM2-F1
#
_cell.length_a   1.000
_cell.length_b   1.000
_cell.length_c   1.000
_cell.angle_alpha   90.00
_cell.angle_beta   90.00
_cell.angle_gamma   90.00
#
_symmetry.space_group_name_H-M   'P 1'
#
loop_
_entity.id
_entity.type
_entity.pdbx_description
1 polymer ?
#
loop_
_entity_poly.entity_id
_entity_poly.type
_entity_poly.pdbx_seq_one_letter_code
_entity_poly.pdbx_strand_id
1 'polypeptide(L)'
;MQAVAAEARRIAPALDDGELLVTAAVLHDIGYAPTLATTMFHPLDGARFLQALGMPTRLCALVARHSCALKEAELRDCGADVAEFPDEETPVRDALWYCDMVTGPDGQRLTVDDRLAEIRNRYGPESLVGRFLDVAQPELVAAVERTIGRYTAAGIPQPKYG
;
A
#
# COMPACT_ATOMS: atom_id res chain seq x y z
N MET A 1 1.46 -2.42 10.54
CA MET A 1 2.72 -3.04 10.04
C MET A 1 2.78 -4.58 10.17
N GLN A 2 2.65 -5.20 11.36
CA GLN A 2 2.87 -6.66 11.49
C GLN A 2 1.90 -7.53 10.65
N ALA A 3 0.61 -7.17 10.58
CA ALA A 3 -0.39 -7.94 9.82
C ALA A 3 -0.19 -7.83 8.29
N VAL A 4 0.10 -6.64 7.77
CA VAL A 4 0.43 -6.43 6.35
C VAL A 4 1.66 -7.26 5.95
N ALA A 5 2.71 -7.27 6.78
CA ALA A 5 3.89 -8.10 6.55
C ALA A 5 3.60 -9.61 6.64
N ALA A 6 2.69 -10.04 7.51
CA ALA A 6 2.25 -11.43 7.58
C ALA A 6 1.49 -11.85 6.30
N GLU A 7 0.66 -10.95 5.77
CA GLU A 7 -0.03 -11.17 4.50
C GLU A 7 0.94 -11.23 3.32
N ALA A 8 1.91 -10.32 3.28
CA ALA A 8 2.99 -10.33 2.30
C ALA A 8 3.76 -11.65 2.31
N ARG A 9 4.14 -12.16 3.50
CA ARG A 9 4.83 -13.46 3.61
C ARG A 9 3.98 -14.62 3.10
N ARG A 10 2.66 -14.56 3.27
CA ARG A 10 1.74 -15.60 2.80
C ARG A 10 1.75 -15.70 1.28
N ILE A 11 1.73 -14.56 0.58
CA ILE A 11 1.63 -14.51 -0.89
C ILE A 11 2.97 -14.40 -1.61
N ALA A 12 4.06 -14.11 -0.88
CA ALA A 12 5.41 -13.99 -1.42
C ALA A 12 5.84 -15.17 -2.33
N PRO A 13 5.51 -16.45 -2.05
CA PRO A 13 5.87 -17.55 -2.92
C PRO A 13 5.25 -17.50 -4.33
N ALA A 14 4.23 -16.66 -4.55
CA ALA A 14 3.59 -16.47 -5.86
C ALA A 14 4.27 -15.37 -6.70
N LEU A 15 5.34 -14.74 -6.21
CA LEU A 15 6.03 -13.63 -6.86
C LEU A 15 7.54 -13.92 -6.97
N ASP A 16 8.14 -13.47 -8.06
CA ASP A 16 9.60 -13.58 -8.26
C ASP A 16 10.39 -12.78 -7.21
N ASP A 17 9.92 -11.59 -6.85
CA ASP A 17 10.54 -10.72 -5.83
C ASP A 17 9.79 -10.74 -4.48
N GLY A 18 9.40 -11.93 -4.01
CA GLY A 18 8.64 -12.08 -2.76
C GLY A 18 9.31 -11.47 -1.52
N GLU A 19 10.65 -11.50 -1.44
CA GLU A 19 11.39 -10.87 -0.33
C GLU A 19 11.29 -9.33 -0.33
N LEU A 20 11.29 -8.73 -1.52
CA LEU A 20 11.10 -7.28 -1.67
C LEU A 20 9.69 -6.89 -1.22
N LEU A 21 8.67 -7.68 -1.58
CA LEU A 21 7.30 -7.47 -1.12
C LEU A 21 7.24 -7.46 0.42
N VAL A 22 7.84 -8.46 1.08
CA VAL A 22 7.82 -8.54 2.56
C VAL A 22 8.53 -7.35 3.18
N THR A 23 9.67 -6.96 2.63
CA THR A 23 10.41 -5.77 3.09
C THR A 23 9.60 -4.50 2.95
N ALA A 24 9.00 -4.28 1.78
CA ALA A 24 8.14 -3.13 1.51
C ALA A 24 6.91 -3.11 2.43
N ALA A 25 6.27 -4.26 2.65
CA ALA A 25 5.13 -4.40 3.55
C ALA A 25 5.47 -4.05 5.01
N VAL A 26 6.68 -4.37 5.47
CA VAL A 26 7.16 -3.95 6.80
C VAL A 26 7.34 -2.43 6.88
N LEU A 27 7.79 -1.79 5.79
CA LEU A 27 8.26 -0.41 5.78
C LEU A 27 7.26 0.62 5.23
N HIS A 28 6.18 0.22 4.56
CA HIS A 28 5.29 1.14 3.83
C HIS A 28 4.74 2.29 4.69
N ASP A 29 4.51 2.02 5.98
CA ASP A 29 3.96 2.96 6.95
C ASP A 29 5.02 3.61 7.86
N ILE A 30 6.33 3.43 7.57
CA ILE A 30 7.40 3.96 8.42
C ILE A 30 7.32 5.49 8.58
N GLY A 31 6.80 6.20 7.57
CA GLY A 31 6.62 7.64 7.59
C GLY A 31 5.62 8.16 8.63
N TYR A 32 4.82 7.28 9.27
CA TYR A 32 4.00 7.68 10.42
C TYR A 32 4.82 7.94 11.69
N ALA A 33 6.09 7.51 11.75
CA ALA A 33 6.94 7.78 12.90
C ALA A 33 7.02 9.31 13.14
N PRO A 34 6.73 9.80 14.36
CA PRO A 34 6.65 11.25 14.62
C PRO A 34 7.92 12.03 14.25
N THR A 35 9.09 11.39 14.32
CA THR A 35 10.38 12.00 13.96
C THR A 35 10.61 12.09 12.46
N LEU A 36 9.80 11.43 11.63
CA LEU A 36 9.91 11.39 10.17
C LEU A 36 8.82 12.20 9.46
N ALA A 37 7.74 12.57 10.15
CA ALA A 37 6.57 13.23 9.58
C ALA A 37 6.83 14.71 9.19
N THR A 38 7.63 14.93 8.15
CA THR A 38 8.01 16.27 7.68
C THR A 38 6.93 16.94 6.83
N THR A 39 6.23 16.15 6.01
CA THR A 39 5.16 16.62 5.12
C THR A 39 3.76 16.27 5.63
N MET A 40 3.68 15.50 6.73
CA MET A 40 2.45 14.91 7.26
C MET A 40 1.76 13.99 6.24
N PHE A 41 2.55 13.43 5.31
CA PHE A 41 2.11 12.44 4.32
C PHE A 41 3.08 11.26 4.34
N HIS A 42 2.67 10.20 5.05
CA HIS A 42 3.55 9.08 5.40
C HIS A 42 4.20 8.35 4.23
N PRO A 43 3.60 8.20 3.03
CA PRO A 43 4.27 7.51 1.92
C PRO A 43 5.51 8.28 1.47
N LEU A 44 5.38 9.61 1.34
CA LEU A 44 6.47 10.49 0.93
C LEU A 44 7.54 10.63 2.01
N ASP A 45 7.12 10.86 3.25
CA ASP A 45 8.03 10.98 4.41
C ASP A 45 8.84 9.69 4.61
N GLY A 46 8.19 8.52 4.52
CA GLY A 46 8.83 7.22 4.62
C GLY A 46 9.81 6.96 3.49
N ALA A 47 9.42 7.26 2.24
CA ALA A 47 10.29 7.07 1.08
C ALA A 47 11.54 7.95 1.12
N ARG A 48 11.41 9.24 1.48
CA ARG A 48 12.54 10.16 1.65
C ARG A 48 13.49 9.70 2.75
N PHE A 49 12.95 9.23 3.87
CA PHE A 49 13.76 8.67 4.94
C PHE A 49 14.57 7.45 4.48
N LEU A 50 13.93 6.49 3.80
CA LEU A 50 14.61 5.29 3.28
C LEU A 50 15.68 5.65 2.24
N GLN A 51 15.39 6.62 1.36
CA GLN A 51 16.35 7.13 0.37
C GLN A 51 17.56 7.77 1.05
N ALA A 52 17.36 8.57 2.10
CA ALA A 52 18.45 9.18 2.88
C ALA A 52 19.33 8.15 3.59
N LEU A 53 18.79 6.97 3.94
CA LEU A 53 19.54 5.83 4.47
C LEU A 53 20.28 5.02 3.40
N GLY A 54 20.15 5.38 2.12
CA GLY A 54 20.78 4.66 1.01
C GLY A 54 20.08 3.34 0.66
N MET A 55 18.79 3.19 0.99
CA MET A 55 18.01 2.02 0.60
C MET A 55 17.79 1.97 -0.93
N PRO A 56 17.58 0.78 -1.52
CA PRO A 56 17.38 0.65 -2.96
C PRO A 56 16.23 1.52 -3.48
N THR A 57 16.43 2.17 -4.63
CA THR A 57 15.45 3.09 -5.26
C THR A 57 14.09 2.41 -5.46
N ARG A 58 14.08 1.14 -5.88
CA ARG A 58 12.86 0.37 -6.10
C ARG A 58 12.04 0.18 -4.81
N LEU A 59 12.69 -0.07 -3.67
CA LEU A 59 12.02 -0.17 -2.37
C LEU A 59 11.44 1.19 -1.95
N CYS A 60 12.21 2.26 -2.09
CA CYS A 60 11.75 3.61 -1.77
C CYS A 60 10.52 3.98 -2.62
N ALA A 61 10.53 3.60 -3.90
CA ALA A 61 9.42 3.85 -4.81
C ALA A 61 8.16 3.05 -4.47
N LEU A 62 8.30 1.78 -4.09
CA LEU A 62 7.18 0.98 -3.58
C LEU A 62 6.54 1.62 -2.34
N VAL A 63 7.36 2.16 -1.41
CA VAL A 63 6.86 2.88 -0.24
C VAL A 63 6.20 4.21 -0.63
N ALA A 64 6.79 4.99 -1.54
CA ALA A 64 6.21 6.26 -1.98
C ALA A 64 4.87 6.11 -2.71
N ARG A 65 4.68 4.99 -3.42
CA ARG A 65 3.55 4.76 -4.32
C ARG A 65 2.50 3.80 -3.76
N HIS A 66 2.64 3.30 -2.54
CA HIS A 66 1.73 2.28 -2.02
C HIS A 66 0.27 2.76 -2.00
N SER A 67 -0.67 1.85 -2.23
CA SER A 67 -2.11 2.07 -2.11
C SER A 67 -2.61 3.34 -2.82
N CYS A 68 -2.21 3.58 -4.07
CA CYS A 68 -2.57 4.77 -4.84
C CYS A 68 -2.09 6.12 -4.26
N ALA A 69 -1.02 6.15 -3.44
CA ALA A 69 -0.54 7.36 -2.76
C ALA A 69 -0.35 8.59 -3.67
N LEU A 70 -0.03 8.44 -4.96
CA LEU A 70 0.05 9.58 -5.88
C LEU A 70 -1.26 10.37 -5.98
N LYS A 71 -2.40 9.67 -6.07
CA LYS A 71 -3.72 10.30 -6.19
C LYS A 71 -4.05 11.11 -4.93
N GLU A 72 -3.65 10.63 -3.76
CA GLU A 72 -3.78 11.38 -2.52
C GLU A 72 -2.83 12.58 -2.48
N ALA A 73 -1.59 12.40 -2.95
CA ALA A 73 -0.57 13.44 -3.00
C ALA A 73 -0.98 14.62 -3.91
N GLU A 74 -1.66 14.34 -5.02
CA GLU A 74 -2.24 15.37 -5.89
C GLU A 74 -3.28 16.23 -5.16
N LEU A 75 -4.08 15.63 -4.26
CA LEU A 75 -5.03 16.36 -3.42
C LEU A 75 -4.37 17.12 -2.25
N ARG A 76 -3.09 16.83 -1.97
CA ARG A 76 -2.26 17.42 -0.91
C ARG A 76 -1.23 18.42 -1.44
N ASP A 77 -1.30 18.76 -2.73
CA ASP A 77 -0.32 19.63 -3.42
C ASP A 77 1.14 19.12 -3.37
N CYS A 78 1.35 17.81 -3.14
CA CYS A 78 2.67 17.17 -3.13
C CYS A 78 2.82 16.07 -4.19
N GLY A 79 1.95 16.06 -5.21
CA GLY A 79 1.99 15.09 -6.31
C GLY A 79 3.31 15.06 -7.06
N ALA A 80 3.96 16.23 -7.27
CA ALA A 80 5.26 16.32 -7.93
C ALA A 80 6.37 15.61 -7.15
N ASP A 81 6.36 15.73 -5.82
CA ASP A 81 7.35 15.09 -4.94
C ASP A 81 7.22 13.56 -4.97
N VAL A 82 5.98 13.05 -4.94
CA VAL A 82 5.72 11.61 -5.10
C VAL A 82 6.06 11.16 -6.52
N ALA A 83 5.89 12.03 -7.51
CA ALA A 83 6.17 11.73 -8.92
C ALA A 83 7.65 11.38 -9.18
N GLU A 84 8.58 11.87 -8.35
CA GLU A 84 10.02 11.58 -8.43
C GLU A 84 10.34 10.09 -8.21
N PHE A 85 9.48 9.37 -7.50
CA PHE A 85 9.61 7.93 -7.29
C PHE A 85 8.81 7.20 -8.39
N PRO A 86 9.38 6.38 -9.28
CA PRO A 86 8.60 5.77 -10.37
C PRO A 86 7.53 4.78 -9.86
N ASP A 87 6.33 4.77 -10.47
CA ASP A 87 5.41 3.61 -10.31
C ASP A 87 5.94 2.49 -11.21
N GLU A 88 6.24 1.34 -10.60
CA GLU A 88 6.84 0.23 -11.32
C GLU A 88 5.80 -0.65 -12.05
N GLU A 89 4.50 -0.50 -11.73
CA GLU A 89 3.39 -1.22 -12.37
C GLU A 89 3.60 -2.75 -12.42
N THR A 90 4.35 -3.31 -11.45
CA THR A 90 4.69 -4.73 -11.41
C THR A 90 3.74 -5.55 -10.51
N PRO A 91 3.78 -6.89 -10.58
CA PRO A 91 3.14 -7.76 -9.60
C PRO A 91 3.43 -7.46 -8.13
N VAL A 92 4.63 -6.98 -7.79
CA VAL A 92 5.03 -6.67 -6.41
C VAL A 92 4.33 -5.42 -5.90
N ARG A 93 4.23 -4.40 -6.75
CA ARG A 93 3.47 -3.18 -6.49
C ARG A 93 2.01 -3.51 -6.18
N ASP A 94 1.34 -4.28 -7.05
CA ASP A 94 -0.04 -4.69 -6.82
C ASP A 94 -0.19 -5.51 -5.54
N ALA A 95 0.77 -6.38 -5.26
CA ALA A 95 0.74 -7.23 -4.07
C ALA A 95 0.93 -6.44 -2.78
N LEU A 96 1.76 -5.39 -2.78
CA LEU A 96 1.90 -4.49 -1.64
C LEU A 96 0.57 -3.80 -1.32
N TRP A 97 -0.10 -3.31 -2.37
CA TRP A 97 -1.38 -2.64 -2.23
C TRP A 97 -2.46 -3.61 -1.77
N TYR A 98 -2.46 -4.84 -2.29
CA TYR A 98 -3.33 -5.90 -1.80
C TYR A 98 -3.13 -6.14 -0.31
N CYS A 99 -1.89 -6.30 0.17
CA CYS A 99 -1.62 -6.59 1.57
C CYS A 99 -2.15 -5.49 2.51
N ASP A 100 -2.04 -4.23 2.12
CA ASP A 100 -2.59 -3.09 2.88
C ASP A 100 -4.13 -3.03 2.79
N MET A 101 -4.68 -3.17 1.57
CA MET A 101 -6.11 -3.08 1.31
C MET A 101 -6.96 -4.27 1.81
N VAL A 102 -6.33 -5.34 2.29
CA VAL A 102 -7.04 -6.44 2.96
C VAL A 102 -6.75 -6.53 4.46
N THR A 103 -6.01 -5.57 5.01
CA THR A 103 -5.64 -5.55 6.43
C THR A 103 -6.30 -4.38 7.13
N GLY A 104 -7.21 -4.68 8.07
CA GLY A 104 -7.87 -3.68 8.92
C GLY A 104 -6.92 -3.03 9.94
N PRO A 105 -7.38 -1.97 10.66
CA PRO A 105 -6.57 -1.27 11.66
C PRO A 105 -6.07 -2.17 12.81
N ASP A 106 -6.85 -3.18 13.18
CA ASP A 106 -6.57 -4.10 14.27
C ASP A 106 -5.85 -5.37 13.77
N GLY A 107 -5.48 -5.38 12.49
CA GLY A 107 -4.83 -6.51 11.82
C GLY A 107 -5.80 -7.61 11.34
N GLN A 108 -7.11 -7.39 11.43
CA GLN A 108 -8.12 -8.28 10.86
C GLN A 108 -8.04 -8.32 9.33
N ARG A 109 -8.45 -9.44 8.73
CA ARG A 109 -8.49 -9.57 7.27
C ARG A 109 -9.86 -9.17 6.74
N LEU A 110 -9.90 -8.14 5.92
CA LEU A 110 -11.10 -7.62 5.30
C LEU A 110 -11.09 -7.91 3.79
N THR A 111 -12.27 -7.98 3.19
CA THR A 111 -12.36 -7.82 1.74
C THR A 111 -11.95 -6.39 1.37
N VAL A 112 -11.57 -6.16 0.10
CA VAL A 112 -11.26 -4.79 -0.35
C VAL A 112 -12.46 -3.86 -0.20
N ASP A 113 -13.67 -4.36 -0.45
CA ASP A 113 -14.90 -3.58 -0.30
C ASP A 113 -15.16 -3.22 1.18
N ASP A 114 -15.00 -4.17 2.09
CA ASP A 114 -15.14 -3.93 3.54
C ASP A 114 -14.08 -2.94 4.04
N ARG A 115 -12.84 -3.06 3.57
CA ARG A 115 -11.76 -2.13 3.92
C ARG A 115 -12.04 -0.72 3.40
N LEU A 116 -12.51 -0.57 2.16
CA LEU A 116 -12.89 0.72 1.60
C LEU A 116 -14.07 1.34 2.36
N ALA A 117 -15.08 0.55 2.70
CA ALA A 117 -16.22 1.00 3.50
C ALA A 117 -15.79 1.43 4.92
N GLU A 118 -14.87 0.69 5.54
CA GLU A 118 -14.28 1.00 6.84
C GLU A 118 -13.55 2.35 6.81
N ILE A 119 -12.64 2.55 5.85
CA ILE A 119 -11.90 3.81 5.71
C ILE A 119 -12.86 4.99 5.47
N ARG A 120 -13.88 4.82 4.61
CA ARG A 120 -14.91 5.84 4.38
C ARG A 120 -15.67 6.20 5.66
N ASN A 121 -16.06 5.20 6.45
CA ASN A 121 -16.77 5.43 7.72
C ASN A 121 -15.89 6.15 8.76
N ARG A 122 -14.59 5.86 8.77
CA ARG A 122 -13.64 6.47 9.72
C ARG A 122 -13.38 7.95 9.45
N TYR A 123 -13.16 8.32 8.18
CA TYR A 123 -12.76 9.68 7.82
C TYR A 123 -13.93 10.55 7.32
N GLY A 124 -14.99 9.93 6.81
CA GLY A 124 -16.13 10.62 6.20
C GLY A 124 -15.87 11.08 4.76
N PRO A 125 -16.92 11.27 3.94
CA PRO A 125 -16.80 11.57 2.51
C PRO A 125 -16.16 12.94 2.22
N GLU A 126 -16.37 13.92 3.09
CA GLU A 126 -15.83 15.28 2.93
C GLU A 126 -14.35 15.42 3.33
N SER A 127 -13.76 14.37 3.90
CA SER A 127 -12.33 14.36 4.22
C SER A 127 -11.48 14.23 2.97
N LEU A 128 -10.20 14.62 3.07
CA LEU A 128 -9.24 14.40 2.00
C LEU A 128 -9.14 12.91 1.64
N VAL A 129 -9.13 12.03 2.66
CA VAL A 129 -9.10 10.58 2.49
C VAL A 129 -10.36 10.06 1.78
N GLY A 130 -11.54 10.60 2.12
CA GLY A 130 -12.81 10.27 1.45
C GLY A 130 -12.77 10.59 -0.04
N ARG A 131 -12.40 11.83 -0.41
CA ARG A 131 -12.24 12.24 -1.82
C ARG A 131 -11.18 11.44 -2.57
N PHE A 132 -10.06 11.15 -1.91
CA PHE A 132 -9.01 10.28 -2.46
C PHE A 132 -9.56 8.90 -2.82
N LEU A 133 -10.31 8.27 -1.91
CA LEU A 133 -10.86 6.94 -2.14
C LEU A 133 -11.83 6.89 -3.32
N ASP A 134 -12.62 7.94 -3.55
CA ASP A 134 -13.54 7.98 -4.69
C ASP A 134 -12.80 7.94 -6.04
N VAL A 135 -11.61 8.52 -6.11
CA VAL A 135 -10.75 8.50 -7.32
C VAL A 135 -9.87 7.24 -7.37
N ALA A 136 -9.45 6.72 -6.22
CA ALA A 136 -8.52 5.59 -6.12
C ALA A 136 -9.20 4.22 -6.24
N GLN A 137 -10.46 4.09 -5.80
CA GLN A 137 -11.17 2.81 -5.66
C GLN A 137 -11.05 1.89 -6.88
N PRO A 138 -11.31 2.33 -8.14
CA PRO A 138 -11.24 1.42 -9.28
C PRO A 138 -9.89 0.74 -9.45
N GLU A 139 -8.79 1.47 -9.21
CA GLU A 139 -7.45 0.93 -9.36
C GLU A 139 -6.99 0.13 -8.13
N LEU A 140 -7.43 0.50 -6.92
CA LEU A 140 -7.20 -0.31 -5.71
C LEU A 140 -7.86 -1.69 -5.84
N VAL A 141 -9.11 -1.74 -6.30
CA VAL A 141 -9.85 -3.00 -6.52
C VAL A 141 -9.15 -3.81 -7.61
N ALA A 142 -8.78 -3.20 -8.73
CA ALA A 142 -8.09 -3.91 -9.81
C ALA A 142 -6.74 -4.50 -9.36
N ALA A 143 -5.94 -3.77 -8.58
CA ALA A 143 -4.67 -4.28 -8.02
C ALA A 143 -4.89 -5.48 -7.07
N VAL A 144 -5.94 -5.42 -6.25
CA VAL A 144 -6.36 -6.53 -5.38
C VAL A 144 -6.74 -7.75 -6.22
N GLU A 145 -7.60 -7.60 -7.22
CA GLU A 145 -8.05 -8.70 -8.08
C GLU A 145 -6.91 -9.35 -8.85
N ARG A 146 -6.00 -8.55 -9.42
CA ARG A 146 -4.79 -9.05 -10.11
C ARG A 146 -3.92 -9.88 -9.17
N THR A 147 -3.75 -9.43 -7.93
CA THR A 147 -2.97 -10.15 -6.91
C THR A 147 -3.65 -11.45 -6.48
N ILE A 148 -4.97 -11.43 -6.27
CA ILE A 148 -5.77 -12.62 -5.95
C ILE A 148 -5.64 -13.68 -7.04
N GLY A 149 -5.80 -13.29 -8.30
CA GLY A 149 -5.65 -14.19 -9.44
C GLY A 149 -4.27 -14.84 -9.47
N ARG A 150 -3.22 -14.06 -9.21
CA ARG A 150 -1.82 -14.53 -9.23
C ARG A 150 -1.53 -15.55 -8.14
N TYR A 151 -1.82 -15.25 -6.87
CA TYR A 151 -1.51 -16.20 -5.80
C TYR A 151 -2.41 -17.44 -5.86
N THR A 152 -3.64 -17.31 -6.36
CA THR A 152 -4.55 -18.45 -6.54
C THR A 152 -4.03 -19.37 -7.64
N ALA A 153 -3.55 -18.82 -8.76
CA ALA A 153 -2.90 -19.61 -9.82
C ALA A 153 -1.63 -20.33 -9.34
N ALA A 154 -0.94 -19.77 -8.34
CA ALA A 154 0.20 -20.40 -7.67
C ALA A 154 -0.21 -21.43 -6.58
N GLY A 155 -1.50 -21.74 -6.44
CA GLY A 155 -2.01 -22.74 -5.49
C GLY A 155 -2.14 -22.24 -4.04
N ILE A 156 -1.97 -20.94 -3.80
CA ILE A 156 -2.17 -20.34 -2.49
C ILE A 156 -3.67 -20.04 -2.32
N PRO A 157 -4.37 -20.62 -1.33
CA PRO A 157 -5.80 -20.37 -1.16
C PRO A 157 -6.06 -18.93 -0.71
N GLN A 158 -7.22 -18.37 -1.10
CA GLN A 158 -7.67 -17.11 -0.51
C GLN A 158 -7.89 -17.27 1.00
N PRO A 159 -7.57 -16.24 1.81
CA PRO A 159 -7.82 -16.30 3.23
C PRO A 159 -9.32 -16.22 3.50
N LYS A 160 -9.74 -16.66 4.68
CA LYS A 160 -11.05 -16.29 5.20
C LYS A 160 -11.00 -14.83 5.64
N TYR A 161 -11.93 -14.04 5.14
CA TYR A 161 -12.19 -12.68 5.60
C TYR A 161 -13.15 -12.74 6.80
N GLY A 162 -13.00 -11.83 7.76
CA GLY A 162 -13.76 -11.84 9.01
C GLY A 162 -13.86 -10.48 9.65
#